data_AF-A0A2N5GEG7-F1
#
_entry.id   AF-A0A2N5GEG7-F1
#
_cell.length_a   1.000
_cell.length_b   1.000
_cell.length_c   1.000
_cell.angle_alpha   90.00
_cell.angle_beta   90.00
_cell.angle_gamma   90.00
#
_symmetry.space_group_name_H-M   'P 1'
#
loop_
_entity.id
_entity.type
_entity.pdbx_description
1 polymer ?
#
loop_
_entity_poly.entity_id
_entity_poly.type
_entity_poly.pdbx_seq_one_letter_code
_entity_poly.pdbx_strand_id
1 'polypeptide(L)'
;MTNAKDGARYRYQHFERELEGRTYRFLVIHSDQLEKQKAKGLKAKVQKEHEQLAKTLAKLCDTPFHCEEDALSAMKAFTKKQKSDFHEYRLAVVSQEERLKRGRRGRPKKGEEAQTAIVFRIQVASLKESHERIEHNLKLASTFVLMTNRMDRMELPDVNMLKIYKGQSAAETRFRLLKEPHMIDQVFIKTPERIEALGIVYVGPCLYMGCLNTGSGQK
;
A
#
# COMPACT_ATOMS: atom_id res chain seq x y z
N MET A 1 6.20 26.52 13.32
CA MET A 1 5.93 27.04 11.97
C MET A 1 7.25 27.30 11.29
N THR A 2 7.50 26.72 10.11
CA THR A 2 8.65 27.07 9.26
C THR A 2 8.09 27.46 7.90
N ASN A 3 8.22 28.75 7.60
CA ASN A 3 7.73 29.40 6.40
C ASN A 3 8.82 29.28 5.32
N ALA A 4 8.89 28.13 4.66
CA ALA A 4 9.58 27.98 3.39
C ALA A 4 8.49 27.61 2.38
N LYS A 5 8.36 28.38 1.29
CA LYS A 5 7.24 28.28 0.32
C LYS A 5 7.05 26.90 -0.32
N ASP A 6 7.98 25.96 -0.13
CA ASP A 6 7.93 24.56 -0.59
C ASP A 6 8.22 23.50 0.51
N GLY A 7 8.16 23.89 1.79
CA GLY A 7 8.44 22.99 2.90
C GLY A 7 7.35 21.94 3.10
N ALA A 8 7.75 20.68 3.31
CA ALA A 8 6.83 19.62 3.69
C ALA A 8 6.12 19.98 5.01
N ARG A 9 4.77 19.94 4.99
CA ARG A 9 3.95 20.13 6.18
C ARG A 9 3.74 18.79 6.88
N TYR A 10 3.81 18.83 8.20
CA TYR A 10 3.64 17.67 9.06
C TYR A 10 2.53 17.93 10.07
N ARG A 11 1.64 16.96 10.21
CA ARG A 11 0.65 16.89 11.29
C ARG A 11 1.02 15.72 12.17
N TYR A 12 0.90 15.86 13.49
CA TYR A 12 1.28 14.79 14.40
C TYR A 12 0.36 14.67 15.59
N GLN A 13 0.32 13.47 16.17
CA GLN A 13 -0.34 13.17 17.42
C GLN A 13 0.55 12.23 18.23
N HIS A 14 0.63 12.45 19.54
CA HIS A 14 1.41 11.60 20.43
C HIS A 14 0.52 10.63 21.20
N PHE A 15 1.10 9.48 21.55
CA PHE A 15 0.49 8.46 22.39
C PHE A 15 1.53 7.91 23.34
N GLU A 16 1.10 7.48 24.52
CA GLU A 16 1.95 6.74 25.46
C GLU A 16 1.36 5.34 25.60
N ARG A 17 2.19 4.32 25.39
CA ARG A 17 1.79 2.92 25.45
C ARG A 17 2.89 2.09 26.08
N GLU A 18 2.47 1.06 26.79
CA GLU A 18 3.39 0.06 27.31
C GLU A 18 3.65 -1.01 26.24
N LEU A 19 4.92 -1.37 26.09
CA LEU A 19 5.36 -2.47 25.25
C LEU A 19 6.42 -3.25 26.05
N GLU A 20 6.20 -4.55 26.24
CA GLU A 20 7.12 -5.44 26.96
C GLU A 20 7.54 -4.91 28.36
N GLY A 21 6.57 -4.39 29.14
CA GLY A 21 6.84 -3.92 30.49
C GLY A 21 7.48 -2.52 30.58
N ARG A 22 7.62 -1.81 29.45
CA ARG A 22 8.20 -0.47 29.40
C ARG A 22 7.26 0.51 28.70
N THR A 23 7.10 1.69 29.28
CA THR A 23 6.32 2.77 28.67
C THR A 23 7.14 3.47 27.60
N TYR A 24 6.55 3.62 26.43
CA TYR A 24 7.12 4.35 25.30
C TYR A 24 6.17 5.48 24.88
N ARG A 25 6.76 6.54 24.37
CA ARG A 25 6.07 7.62 23.69
C ARG A 25 6.15 7.40 22.18
N PHE A 26 4.99 7.34 21.55
CA PHE A 26 4.80 7.20 20.12
C PHE A 26 4.37 8.53 19.54
N LEU A 27 5.01 8.94 18.45
CA LEU A 27 4.65 10.12 17.69
C LEU A 27 4.19 9.67 16.31
N VAL A 28 2.89 9.73 16.07
CA VAL A 28 2.26 9.41 14.79
C VAL A 28 2.28 10.65 13.93
N ILE A 29 2.91 10.58 12.76
CA ILE A 29 3.20 11.74 11.92
C ILE A 29 2.66 11.52 10.53
N HIS A 30 1.78 12.42 10.10
CA HIS A 30 1.32 12.54 8.74
C HIS A 30 2.17 13.55 7.97
N SER A 31 2.61 13.20 6.76
CA SER A 31 3.40 14.09 5.90
C SER A 31 2.70 14.37 4.57
N ASP A 32 2.48 15.64 4.27
CA ASP A 32 1.83 16.06 3.03
C ASP A 32 2.71 15.77 1.79
N GLN A 33 4.04 15.77 1.96
CA GLN A 33 4.97 15.40 0.90
C GLN A 33 4.89 13.89 0.60
N LEU A 34 4.82 13.06 1.65
CA LEU A 34 4.64 11.62 1.51
C LEU A 34 3.27 11.32 0.88
N GLU A 35 2.23 12.05 1.28
CA GLU A 35 0.90 11.95 0.68
C GLU A 35 0.92 12.19 -0.83
N LYS A 36 1.55 13.28 -1.29
CA LYS A 36 1.70 13.55 -2.74
C LYS A 36 2.42 12.43 -3.48
N GLN A 37 3.46 11.85 -2.87
CA GLN A 37 4.20 10.73 -3.45
C GLN A 37 3.35 9.45 -3.51
N LYS A 38 2.65 9.13 -2.41
CA LYS A 38 1.83 7.92 -2.28
C LYS A 38 0.54 8.00 -3.10
N ALA A 39 -0.05 9.17 -3.27
CA ALA A 39 -1.26 9.38 -4.05
C ALA A 39 -1.13 8.87 -5.49
N LYS A 40 0.02 9.12 -6.15
CA LYS A 40 0.28 8.62 -7.52
C LYS A 40 0.30 7.10 -7.57
N GLY A 41 1.04 6.47 -6.65
CA GLY A 41 1.14 5.01 -6.57
C GLY A 41 -0.19 4.36 -6.18
N LEU A 42 -0.96 4.99 -5.29
CA LEU A 42 -2.28 4.52 -4.88
C LEU A 42 -3.27 4.57 -6.05
N LYS A 43 -3.33 5.66 -6.81
CA LYS A 43 -4.17 5.76 -8.02
C LYS A 43 -3.89 4.62 -9.00
N ALA A 44 -2.62 4.31 -9.24
CA ALA A 44 -2.24 3.19 -10.11
C ALA A 44 -2.71 1.83 -9.56
N LYS A 45 -2.66 1.63 -8.24
CA LYS A 45 -3.19 0.41 -7.59
C LYS A 45 -4.71 0.30 -7.70
N VAL A 46 -5.44 1.39 -7.44
CA VAL A 46 -6.90 1.46 -7.57
C VAL A 46 -7.30 1.10 -9.00
N GLN A 47 -6.68 1.73 -10.00
CA GLN A 47 -6.97 1.45 -11.41
C GLN A 47 -6.68 -0.02 -11.79
N LYS A 48 -5.56 -0.57 -11.34
CA LYS A 48 -5.21 -1.97 -11.60
C LYS A 48 -6.22 -2.94 -10.98
N GLU A 49 -6.67 -2.66 -9.75
CA GLU A 49 -7.72 -3.45 -9.11
C GLU A 49 -9.03 -3.35 -9.88
N HIS A 50 -9.43 -2.15 -10.32
CA HIS A 50 -10.63 -1.93 -11.12
C HIS A 50 -10.62 -2.80 -12.38
N GLU A 51 -9.52 -2.78 -13.14
CA GLU A 51 -9.37 -3.56 -14.37
C GLU A 51 -9.43 -5.08 -14.12
N GLN A 52 -8.80 -5.55 -13.04
CA GLN A 52 -8.84 -6.96 -12.67
C GLN A 52 -10.25 -7.38 -12.25
N LEU A 53 -10.89 -6.57 -11.41
CA LEU A 53 -12.24 -6.82 -10.92
C LEU A 53 -13.24 -6.80 -12.08
N ALA A 54 -13.19 -5.80 -12.95
CA ALA A 54 -14.04 -5.70 -14.14
C ALA A 54 -13.88 -6.93 -15.07
N LYS A 55 -12.65 -7.41 -15.30
CA LYS A 55 -12.41 -8.63 -16.09
C LYS A 55 -13.02 -9.86 -15.44
N THR A 56 -12.88 -10.01 -14.12
CA THR A 56 -13.46 -11.16 -13.40
C THR A 56 -14.98 -11.11 -13.35
N LEU A 57 -15.56 -9.92 -13.17
CA LEU A 57 -17.01 -9.70 -13.21
C LEU A 57 -17.58 -9.97 -14.60
N ALA A 58 -16.92 -9.51 -15.67
CA ALA A 58 -17.34 -9.77 -17.03
C ALA A 58 -17.43 -11.29 -17.33
N LYS A 59 -16.44 -12.08 -16.88
CA LYS A 59 -16.46 -13.54 -17.01
C LYS A 59 -17.62 -14.18 -16.24
N LEU A 60 -17.92 -13.67 -15.04
CA LEU A 60 -19.04 -14.15 -14.23
C LEU A 60 -20.38 -13.86 -14.91
N CYS A 61 -20.55 -12.66 -15.49
CA CYS A 61 -21.78 -12.26 -16.18
C CYS A 61 -22.00 -12.99 -17.52
N ASP A 62 -20.91 -13.36 -18.20
CA ASP A 62 -20.99 -14.10 -19.47
C ASP A 62 -21.37 -15.57 -19.28
N THR A 63 -21.21 -16.11 -18.07
CA THR A 63 -21.53 -17.50 -17.75
C THR A 63 -23.05 -17.69 -17.58
N PRO A 64 -23.71 -18.48 -18.45
CA PRO A 64 -25.13 -18.83 -18.28
C PRO A 64 -25.30 -19.96 -17.25
N PHE A 65 -26.40 -19.93 -16.50
CA PHE A 65 -26.80 -20.97 -15.55
C PHE A 65 -28.18 -21.52 -15.91
N HIS A 66 -28.38 -22.82 -15.73
CA HIS A 66 -29.65 -23.50 -16.04
C HIS A 66 -30.63 -23.50 -14.86
N CYS A 67 -30.14 -23.22 -13.65
CA CYS A 67 -30.94 -23.09 -12.43
C CYS A 67 -30.59 -21.78 -11.70
N GLU A 68 -31.57 -21.18 -11.03
CA GLU A 68 -31.37 -20.00 -10.20
C GLU A 68 -30.42 -20.29 -9.03
N GLU A 69 -30.56 -21.47 -8.41
CA GLU A 69 -29.76 -21.90 -7.27
C GLU A 69 -28.27 -22.02 -7.62
N ASP A 70 -27.97 -22.46 -8.85
CA ASP A 70 -26.60 -22.52 -9.37
C ASP A 70 -26.01 -21.13 -9.53
N ALA A 71 -26.77 -20.18 -10.09
CA ALA A 71 -26.35 -18.79 -10.24
C ALA A 71 -26.11 -18.13 -8.88
N LEU A 72 -26.99 -18.35 -7.90
CA LEU A 72 -26.83 -17.84 -6.53
C LEU A 72 -25.60 -18.45 -5.84
N SER A 73 -25.36 -19.75 -6.02
CA SER A 73 -24.19 -20.44 -5.46
C SER A 73 -22.89 -19.94 -6.07
N ALA A 74 -22.85 -19.74 -7.40
CA ALA A 74 -21.71 -19.16 -8.10
C ALA A 74 -21.45 -17.72 -7.67
N MET A 75 -22.50 -16.90 -7.50
CA MET A 75 -22.40 -15.54 -6.98
C MET A 75 -21.79 -15.51 -5.57
N LYS A 76 -22.28 -16.37 -4.64
CA LYS A 76 -21.75 -16.47 -3.28
C LYS A 76 -20.28 -16.92 -3.27
N ALA A 77 -19.93 -17.91 -4.09
CA ALA A 77 -18.56 -18.40 -4.22
C ALA A 77 -17.62 -17.30 -4.77
N PHE A 78 -18.10 -16.52 -5.74
CA PHE A 78 -17.37 -15.37 -6.27
C PHE A 78 -17.13 -14.31 -5.20
N THR A 79 -18.15 -13.87 -4.46
CA THR A 79 -18.00 -12.85 -3.41
C THR A 79 -17.06 -13.30 -2.30
N LYS A 80 -17.06 -14.59 -1.94
CA LYS A 80 -16.13 -15.13 -0.93
C LYS A 80 -14.68 -15.13 -1.41
N LYS A 81 -14.45 -15.39 -2.71
CA LYS A 81 -13.11 -15.45 -3.30
C LYS A 81 -12.56 -14.08 -3.66
N GLN A 82 -13.41 -13.20 -4.18
CA GLN A 82 -13.02 -11.91 -4.71
C GLN A 82 -12.97 -10.87 -3.61
N LYS A 83 -11.76 -10.64 -3.09
CA LYS A 83 -11.47 -9.51 -2.21
C LYS A 83 -11.30 -8.24 -3.05
N SER A 84 -11.78 -7.12 -2.52
CA SER A 84 -11.59 -5.80 -3.12
C SER A 84 -11.24 -4.82 -2.01
N ASP A 85 -10.10 -4.15 -2.17
CA ASP A 85 -9.57 -3.22 -1.19
C ASP A 85 -10.09 -1.80 -1.46
N PHE A 86 -10.34 -1.47 -2.73
CA PHE A 86 -10.71 -0.11 -3.15
C PHE A 86 -12.10 0.01 -3.78
N HIS A 87 -12.78 -1.10 -4.09
CA HIS A 87 -14.08 -1.07 -4.76
C HIS A 87 -15.18 -1.76 -3.96
N GLU A 88 -16.39 -1.32 -4.21
CA GLU A 88 -17.62 -1.93 -3.76
C GLU A 88 -18.45 -2.33 -4.97
N TYR A 89 -18.97 -3.54 -4.94
CA TYR A 89 -19.80 -4.05 -6.02
C TYR A 89 -21.03 -4.77 -5.48
N ARG A 90 -22.11 -4.73 -6.28
CA ARG A 90 -23.34 -5.48 -6.03
C ARG A 90 -23.67 -6.32 -7.25
N LEU A 91 -24.08 -7.55 -6.99
CA LEU A 91 -24.47 -8.52 -7.99
C LEU A 91 -25.96 -8.82 -7.84
N ALA A 92 -26.61 -9.10 -8.97
CA ALA A 92 -27.99 -9.54 -9.02
C ALA A 92 -28.10 -10.72 -9.99
N VAL A 93 -28.98 -11.68 -9.69
CA VAL A 93 -29.34 -12.76 -10.61
C VAL A 93 -30.57 -12.32 -11.39
N VAL A 94 -30.55 -12.51 -12.71
CA VAL A 94 -31.63 -12.14 -13.62
C VAL A 94 -31.94 -13.33 -14.53
N SER A 95 -33.23 -13.66 -14.67
CA SER A 95 -33.71 -14.64 -15.64
C SER A 95 -33.86 -14.00 -17.02
N GLN A 96 -33.40 -14.68 -18.06
CA GLN A 96 -33.51 -14.26 -19.46
C GLN A 96 -34.02 -15.43 -20.31
N GLU A 97 -34.88 -15.15 -21.29
CA GLU A 97 -35.28 -16.13 -22.29
C GLU A 97 -34.23 -16.18 -23.42
N GLU A 98 -33.56 -17.31 -23.59
CA GLU A 98 -32.66 -17.55 -24.71
C GLU A 98 -33.28 -18.51 -25.72
N ARG A 99 -33.09 -18.21 -27.01
CA ARG A 99 -33.51 -19.10 -28.10
C ARG A 99 -32.57 -20.29 -28.18
N LEU A 100 -33.13 -21.50 -28.12
CA LEU A 100 -32.37 -22.74 -28.27
C LEU A 100 -31.77 -22.83 -29.69
N LYS A 101 -30.49 -23.25 -29.75
CA LYS A 101 -29.86 -23.56 -31.03
C LYS A 101 -30.56 -24.75 -31.65
N ARG A 102 -30.99 -24.59 -32.92
CA ARG A 102 -31.67 -25.64 -33.66
C ARG A 102 -30.73 -26.83 -33.87
N GLY A 103 -31.20 -28.04 -33.53
CA GLY A 103 -30.47 -29.28 -33.81
C GLY A 103 -30.35 -29.64 -35.31
N ARG A 104 -31.06 -28.92 -36.18
CA ARG A 104 -31.06 -29.13 -37.63
C ARG A 104 -30.44 -27.95 -38.38
N ARG A 105 -29.50 -28.26 -39.29
CA ARG A 105 -28.82 -27.28 -40.16
C ARG A 105 -29.75 -26.89 -41.32
N GLY A 106 -30.06 -25.61 -41.49
CA GLY A 106 -30.87 -25.10 -42.61
C GLY A 106 -31.78 -23.91 -42.28
N ARG A 107 -32.36 -23.27 -43.32
CA ARG A 107 -33.32 -22.16 -43.18
C ARG A 107 -34.58 -22.66 -42.43
N PRO A 108 -35.09 -21.93 -41.43
CA PRO A 108 -36.34 -22.29 -40.74
C PRO A 108 -37.47 -22.51 -41.72
N LYS A 109 -38.28 -23.55 -41.48
CA LYS A 109 -39.52 -23.71 -42.23
C LYS A 109 -40.43 -22.51 -41.93
N LYS A 110 -41.18 -22.06 -42.94
CA LYS A 110 -42.11 -20.95 -42.81
C LYS A 110 -43.16 -21.32 -41.74
N GLY A 111 -43.17 -20.61 -40.61
CA GLY A 111 -44.06 -20.87 -39.46
C GLY A 111 -43.46 -21.66 -38.29
N GLU A 112 -42.15 -21.97 -38.30
CA GLU A 112 -41.49 -22.65 -37.17
C GLU A 112 -41.17 -21.65 -36.04
N GLU A 113 -41.86 -21.75 -34.91
CA GLU A 113 -41.58 -20.94 -33.71
C GLU A 113 -40.25 -21.36 -33.07
N ALA A 114 -39.47 -20.36 -32.65
CA ALA A 114 -38.20 -20.60 -31.99
C ALA A 114 -38.45 -21.08 -30.55
N GLN A 115 -38.01 -22.29 -30.22
CA GLN A 115 -38.05 -22.79 -28.85
C GLN A 115 -37.16 -21.89 -27.97
N THR A 116 -37.72 -21.35 -26.89
CA THR A 116 -37.02 -20.56 -25.88
C THR A 116 -36.80 -21.39 -24.61
N ALA A 117 -35.71 -21.12 -23.91
CA ALA A 117 -35.43 -21.66 -22.59
C ALA A 117 -35.09 -20.51 -21.64
N ILE A 118 -35.48 -20.65 -20.37
CA ILE A 118 -35.11 -19.69 -19.33
C ILE A 118 -33.68 -20.01 -18.88
N VAL A 119 -32.82 -19.01 -18.94
CA VAL A 119 -31.42 -19.06 -18.51
C VAL A 119 -31.23 -17.98 -17.45
N PHE A 120 -30.50 -18.31 -16.38
CA PHE A 120 -30.15 -17.36 -15.33
C PHE A 120 -28.77 -16.80 -15.60
N ARG A 121 -28.62 -15.47 -15.50
CA ARG A 121 -27.34 -14.77 -15.63
C ARG A 121 -27.12 -13.87 -14.43
N ILE A 122 -25.86 -13.74 -14.03
CA ILE A 122 -25.45 -12.77 -13.01
C ILE A 122 -25.19 -11.44 -13.71
N GLN A 123 -25.63 -10.34 -13.11
CA GLN A 123 -25.38 -8.98 -13.58
C GLN A 123 -24.75 -8.13 -12.49
N VAL A 124 -23.94 -7.16 -12.90
CA VAL A 124 -23.36 -6.16 -12.00
C VAL A 124 -24.38 -5.04 -11.81
N ALA A 125 -25.02 -4.99 -10.65
CA ALA A 125 -25.96 -3.93 -10.28
C ALA A 125 -25.23 -2.62 -9.97
N SER A 126 -24.03 -2.70 -9.40
CA SER A 126 -23.16 -1.54 -9.20
C SER A 126 -21.71 -1.95 -9.08
N LEU A 127 -20.80 -1.12 -9.58
CA LEU A 127 -19.37 -1.16 -9.31
C LEU A 127 -18.91 0.28 -9.07
N LYS A 128 -18.41 0.56 -7.87
CA LYS A 128 -18.00 1.91 -7.47
C LYS A 128 -16.70 1.87 -6.68
N GLU A 129 -15.90 2.92 -6.82
CA GLU A 129 -14.78 3.16 -5.92
C GLU A 129 -15.29 3.50 -4.52
N SER A 130 -14.70 2.88 -3.51
CA SER A 130 -14.95 3.19 -2.10
C SER A 130 -14.01 4.31 -1.68
N HIS A 131 -14.49 5.56 -1.77
CA HIS A 131 -13.68 6.74 -1.48
C HIS A 131 -13.10 6.70 -0.06
N GLU A 132 -13.89 6.21 0.91
CA GLU A 132 -13.46 6.05 2.30
C GLU A 132 -12.26 5.10 2.43
N ARG A 133 -12.27 3.96 1.74
CA ARG A 133 -11.17 2.99 1.77
C ARG A 133 -9.92 3.54 1.10
N ILE A 134 -10.09 4.28 0.00
CA ILE A 134 -8.99 4.93 -0.72
C ILE A 134 -8.35 6.00 0.16
N GLU A 135 -9.15 6.90 0.74
CA GLU A 135 -8.66 7.93 1.65
C GLU A 135 -7.97 7.34 2.88
N HIS A 136 -8.57 6.31 3.48
CA HIS A 136 -8.00 5.64 4.65
C HIS A 136 -6.63 5.03 4.31
N ASN A 137 -6.52 4.32 3.19
CA ASN A 137 -5.24 3.78 2.72
C ASN A 137 -4.23 4.88 2.41
N LEU A 138 -4.66 6.00 1.83
CA LEU A 138 -3.78 7.13 1.56
C LEU A 138 -3.24 7.72 2.87
N LYS A 139 -4.12 7.97 3.84
CA LYS A 139 -3.74 8.48 5.17
C LYS A 139 -2.75 7.55 5.86
N LEU A 140 -3.01 6.24 5.86
CA LEU A 140 -2.09 5.25 6.43
C LEU A 140 -0.74 5.23 5.71
N ALA A 141 -0.73 5.19 4.37
CA ALA A 141 0.50 5.18 3.58
C ALA A 141 1.34 6.48 3.72
N SER A 142 0.68 7.57 4.13
CA SER A 142 1.27 8.90 4.34
C SER A 142 1.64 9.17 5.80
N THR A 143 1.41 8.18 6.66
CA THR A 143 1.67 8.25 8.10
C THR A 143 2.82 7.32 8.47
N PHE A 144 3.70 7.78 9.35
CA PHE A 144 4.76 6.98 9.95
C PHE A 144 4.82 7.26 11.46
N VAL A 145 5.39 6.32 12.22
CA VAL A 145 5.44 6.39 13.69
C VAL A 145 6.89 6.47 14.15
N LEU A 146 7.18 7.45 15.01
CA LEU A 146 8.43 7.51 15.76
C LEU A 146 8.18 7.01 17.18
N MET A 147 9.16 6.32 17.76
CA MET A 147 9.08 5.77 19.11
C MET A 147 10.27 6.28 19.92
N THR A 148 10.03 6.63 21.18
CA THR A 148 11.08 6.98 22.13
C THR A 148 10.76 6.48 23.53
N ASN A 149 11.80 6.18 24.30
CA ASN A 149 11.73 5.94 25.75
C ASN A 149 11.92 7.22 26.58
N ARG A 150 12.15 8.37 25.93
CA ARG A 150 12.25 9.68 26.59
C ARG A 150 10.86 10.23 26.86
N MET A 151 10.43 10.14 28.12
CA MET A 151 9.08 10.56 28.53
C MET A 151 8.99 12.08 28.74
N ASP A 152 10.07 12.71 29.20
CA ASP A 152 10.09 14.15 29.43
C ASP A 152 9.97 14.93 28.11
N ARG A 153 8.94 15.78 28.04
CA ARG A 153 8.63 16.64 26.88
C ARG A 153 9.39 17.96 26.93
N MET A 154 9.89 18.36 28.09
CA MET A 154 10.76 19.52 28.22
C MET A 154 12.16 19.19 27.71
N GLU A 155 12.67 18.00 28.05
CA GLU A 155 13.94 17.47 27.52
C GLU A 155 13.85 17.21 26.01
N LEU A 156 12.80 16.51 25.56
CA LEU A 156 12.61 16.18 24.15
C LEU A 156 11.18 16.50 23.68
N PRO A 157 10.93 17.72 23.16
CA PRO A 157 9.67 18.08 22.53
C PRO A 157 9.39 17.27 21.25
N ASP A 158 8.11 16.99 20.95
CA ASP A 158 7.67 16.23 19.76
C ASP A 158 8.25 16.79 18.44
N VAL A 159 8.30 18.11 18.30
CA VAL A 159 8.87 18.78 17.14
C VAL A 159 10.37 18.49 17.01
N ASN A 160 11.10 18.44 18.13
CA ASN A 160 12.52 18.13 18.12
C ASN A 160 12.78 16.66 17.81
N MET A 161 11.91 15.74 18.26
CA MET A 161 11.97 14.33 17.86
C MET A 161 11.88 14.18 16.34
N LEU A 162 10.93 14.86 15.68
CA LEU A 162 10.82 14.86 14.23
C LEU A 162 12.06 15.46 13.54
N LYS A 163 12.63 16.55 14.08
CA LYS A 163 13.87 17.15 13.55
C LYS A 163 15.06 16.18 13.63
N ILE A 164 15.23 15.52 14.79
CA ILE A 164 16.30 14.52 14.99
C ILE A 164 16.14 13.39 13.99
N TYR A 165 14.92 12.82 13.87
CA TYR A 165 14.64 11.77 12.89
C TYR A 165 14.97 12.20 11.45
N LYS A 166 14.60 13.41 11.04
CA LYS A 166 14.96 13.92 9.69
C LYS A 166 16.46 14.13 9.50
N GLY A 167 17.18 14.53 10.57
CA GLY A 167 18.64 14.65 10.58
C GLY A 167 19.39 13.32 10.47
N GLN A 168 18.77 12.19 10.83
CA GLN A 168 19.41 10.86 10.74
C GLN A 168 19.67 10.40 9.31
N SER A 169 18.93 10.91 8.33
CA SER A 169 19.13 10.58 6.90
C SER A 169 20.57 10.77 6.42
N ALA A 170 21.28 11.77 6.98
CA ALA A 170 22.67 12.04 6.66
C ALA A 170 23.63 11.00 7.27
N ALA A 171 23.28 10.41 8.42
CA ALA A 171 24.02 9.28 8.98
C ALA A 171 23.76 8.01 8.16
N GLU A 172 22.50 7.71 7.83
CA GLU A 172 22.13 6.53 7.03
C GLU A 172 22.78 6.52 5.63
N THR A 173 22.81 7.68 4.96
CA THR A 173 23.46 7.82 3.64
C THR A 173 24.96 7.55 3.72
N ARG A 174 25.62 7.99 4.82
CA ARG A 174 27.06 7.76 5.03
C ARG A 174 27.36 6.32 5.44
N PHE A 175 26.49 5.68 6.22
CA PHE A 175 26.60 4.24 6.52
C PHE A 175 26.27 3.35 5.33
N ARG A 176 25.50 3.83 4.34
CA ARG A 176 25.28 3.09 3.09
C ARG A 176 26.58 2.88 2.33
N LEU A 177 27.41 3.92 2.21
CA LEU A 177 28.75 3.83 1.60
C LEU A 177 29.61 2.76 2.30
N LEU A 178 29.58 2.74 3.64
CA LEU A 178 30.29 1.73 4.44
C LEU A 178 29.75 0.30 4.24
N LYS A 179 28.51 0.14 3.76
CA LYS A 179 27.87 -1.16 3.51
C LYS A 179 27.87 -1.53 2.02
N GLU A 180 28.49 -0.74 1.14
CA GLU A 180 28.56 -1.07 -0.28
C GLU A 180 29.50 -2.26 -0.52
N PRO A 181 29.05 -3.32 -1.23
CA PRO A 181 29.85 -4.53 -1.45
C PRO A 181 31.23 -4.23 -2.04
N HIS A 182 31.32 -3.25 -2.94
CA HIS A 182 32.57 -2.86 -3.60
C HIS A 182 33.67 -2.39 -2.63
N MET A 183 33.29 -1.87 -1.45
CA MET A 183 34.23 -1.39 -0.43
C MET A 183 34.64 -2.48 0.56
N ILE A 184 33.75 -3.43 0.86
CA ILE A 184 33.98 -4.50 1.84
C ILE A 184 34.58 -5.75 1.16
N ASP A 185 34.14 -6.10 -0.04
CA ASP A 185 34.55 -7.33 -0.73
C ASP A 185 36.03 -7.32 -1.17
N GLN A 186 36.65 -6.14 -1.24
CA GLN A 186 38.06 -6.00 -1.63
C GLN A 186 39.05 -6.26 -0.48
N VAL A 187 38.56 -6.40 0.77
CA VAL A 187 39.42 -6.55 1.95
C VAL A 187 39.23 -7.93 2.58
N PHE A 188 40.06 -8.89 2.19
CA PHE A 188 40.08 -10.23 2.79
C PHE A 188 40.73 -10.20 4.18
N ILE A 189 39.92 -10.20 5.24
CA ILE A 189 40.39 -10.22 6.63
C ILE A 189 40.11 -11.59 7.25
N LYS A 190 41.17 -12.20 7.80
CA LYS A 190 41.14 -13.58 8.32
C LYS A 190 40.93 -13.69 9.84
N THR A 191 41.13 -12.61 10.60
CA THR A 191 41.04 -12.63 12.07
C THR A 191 40.15 -11.51 12.63
N PRO A 192 39.41 -11.76 13.73
CA PRO A 192 38.48 -10.79 14.31
C PRO A 192 39.10 -9.45 14.71
N GLU A 193 40.32 -9.43 15.27
CA GLU A 193 40.95 -8.16 15.70
C GLU A 193 41.23 -7.22 14.53
N ARG A 194 41.53 -7.78 13.35
CA ARG A 194 41.77 -7.00 12.14
C ARG A 194 40.47 -6.44 11.56
N ILE A 195 39.34 -7.11 11.78
CA ILE A 195 38.01 -6.61 11.39
C ILE A 195 37.65 -5.41 12.27
N GLU A 196 37.92 -5.47 13.57
CA GLU A 196 37.69 -4.36 14.50
C GLU A 196 38.57 -3.15 14.15
N ALA A 197 39.86 -3.37 13.91
CA ALA A 197 40.78 -2.30 13.51
C ALA A 197 40.37 -1.65 12.18
N LEU A 198 39.95 -2.45 11.19
CA LEU A 198 39.42 -1.93 9.93
C LEU A 198 38.14 -1.11 10.17
N GLY A 199 37.24 -1.61 11.02
CA GLY A 199 36.04 -0.89 11.43
C GLY A 199 36.37 0.49 11.99
N ILE A 200 37.36 0.61 12.87
CA ILE A 200 37.78 1.89 13.45
C ILE A 200 38.39 2.81 12.38
N VAL A 201 39.22 2.30 11.48
CA VAL A 201 39.86 3.11 10.42
C VAL A 201 38.86 3.61 9.38
N TYR A 202 37.80 2.84 9.08
CA TYR A 202 36.78 3.25 8.12
C TYR A 202 35.69 4.11 8.76
N VAL A 203 35.21 3.71 9.94
CA VAL A 203 34.10 4.38 10.62
C VAL A 203 34.59 5.65 11.34
N GLY A 204 35.81 5.66 11.86
CA GLY A 204 36.39 6.80 12.59
C GLY A 204 36.41 8.10 11.78
N PRO A 205 36.97 8.12 10.56
CA PRO A 205 36.94 9.30 9.69
C PRO A 205 35.52 9.70 9.26
N CYS A 206 34.62 8.73 9.01
CA CYS A 206 33.22 9.02 8.68
C CYS A 206 32.47 9.69 9.84
N LEU A 207 32.73 9.28 11.08
CA LEU A 207 32.18 9.91 12.28
C LEU A 207 32.81 11.28 12.54
N TYR A 208 34.13 11.39 12.43
CA TYR A 208 34.87 12.65 12.62
C TYR A 208 34.44 13.75 11.65
N MET A 209 34.30 13.42 10.36
CA MET A 209 33.77 14.34 9.34
C MET A 209 32.28 14.65 9.54
N GLY A 210 31.53 13.76 10.21
CA GLY A 210 30.15 14.00 10.64
C GLY A 210 30.06 15.05 11.75
N CYS A 211 30.97 15.01 12.72
CA CYS A 211 31.03 15.96 13.84
C CYS A 211 31.52 17.35 13.41
N LEU A 212 32.46 17.44 12.46
CA LEU A 212 32.97 18.74 11.98
C LEU A 212 31.94 19.53 11.16
N ASN A 213 31.07 18.85 10.40
CA ASN A 213 30.04 19.50 9.58
C ASN A 213 28.78 19.89 10.35
N THR A 214 28.62 19.47 11.60
CA THR A 214 27.54 19.93 12.49
C THR A 214 27.86 21.23 13.23
N GLY A 215 29.11 21.72 13.14
CA GLY A 215 29.57 22.95 13.82
C GLY A 215 29.59 24.22 12.96
N SER A 216 29.41 24.12 11.63
CA SER A 216 29.52 25.25 10.69
C SER A 216 28.18 25.91 10.36
N GLY A 217 27.28 26.00 11.34
CA GLY A 217 25.96 26.63 11.21
C GLY A 217 25.63 27.67 12.30
N GLN A 218 26.61 28.06 13.11
CA GLN A 218 26.50 29.21 14.01
C GLN A 218 27.61 30.22 13.72
N LYS A 219 27.37 31.05 12.70
CA LYS A 219 27.75 32.46 12.68
C LYS A 219 26.68 33.22 11.90
#